data_AF-H1ZZI6-F1
#
_entry.id   AF-H1ZZI6-F1
#
_cell.length_a   1.000
_cell.length_b   1.000
_cell.length_c   1.000
_cell.angle_alpha   90.00
_cell.angle_beta   90.00
_cell.angle_gamma   90.00
#
_symmetry.space_group_name_H-M   'P 1'
#
loop_
_entity.id
_entity.type
_entity.pdbx_description
1 polymer ?
#
loop_
_entity_poly.entity_id
_entity_poly.type
_entity_poly.pdbx_seq_one_letter_code
_entity_poly.pdbx_strand_id
1 'polypeptide(L)'
;MSIFPIALALLLIGLEEGEAARDGYPISKNNYCKIYCPNTKVCKETCKNRASAPDGECDGWNLCYCFKVPDNIPVWGDPGTPPCMT
;
A
#
# COMPACT_ATOMS: atom_id res chain seq x y z
N MET A 1 9.33 22.24 -36.84
CA MET A 1 8.49 22.29 -35.62
C MET A 1 9.15 21.38 -34.59
N SER A 2 9.53 21.91 -33.43
CA SER A 2 10.26 21.13 -32.40
C SER A 2 9.29 20.20 -31.66
N ILE A 3 9.57 18.89 -31.69
CA ILE A 3 8.82 17.85 -30.95
C ILE A 3 9.23 17.75 -29.47
N PHE A 4 10.27 18.48 -29.07
CA PHE A 4 10.85 18.43 -27.72
C PHE A 4 9.84 18.70 -26.57
N PRO A 5 8.94 19.71 -26.63
CA PRO A 5 8.00 19.94 -25.54
C PRO A 5 6.96 18.81 -25.39
N ILE A 6 6.62 18.12 -26.49
CA ILE A 6 5.67 17.01 -26.48
C ILE A 6 6.31 15.78 -25.80
N ALA A 7 7.57 15.49 -26.11
CA ALA A 7 8.30 14.39 -25.48
C ALA A 7 8.49 14.61 -23.96
N LEU A 8 8.76 15.86 -23.54
CA LEU A 8 8.92 16.19 -22.12
C LEU A 8 7.60 16.05 -21.35
N ALA A 9 6.47 16.45 -21.95
CA ALA A 9 5.16 16.28 -21.33
C ALA A 9 4.82 14.79 -21.12
N LEU A 10 5.09 13.93 -22.12
CA LEU A 10 4.85 12.48 -22.00
C LEU A 10 5.72 11.82 -20.91
N LEU A 11 6.97 12.28 -20.75
CA LEU A 11 7.86 11.80 -19.69
C LEU A 11 7.36 12.18 -18.29
N LEU A 12 6.77 13.37 -18.12
CA LEU A 12 6.20 13.80 -16.84
C LEU A 12 4.92 13.03 -16.50
N ILE A 13 4.04 12.81 -17.49
CA ILE A 13 2.80 12.03 -17.30
C ILE A 13 3.13 10.56 -16.97
N GLY A 14 4.15 9.98 -17.62
CA GLY A 14 4.59 8.62 -17.32
C GLY A 14 5.33 8.46 -15.99
N LEU A 15 5.81 9.56 -15.39
CA LEU A 15 6.47 9.54 -14.08
C LEU A 15 5.48 9.67 -12.92
N GLU A 16 4.34 10.36 -13.12
CA GLU A 16 3.27 10.45 -12.11
C GLU A 16 2.52 9.13 -11.93
N GLU A 17 2.48 8.24 -12.93
CA GLU A 17 1.75 6.97 -12.85
C GLU A 17 2.50 5.82 -12.17
N GLY A 18 3.67 6.11 -11.58
CA GLY A 18 4.54 5.12 -10.96
C GLY A 18 5.08 5.56 -9.62
N GLU A 19 4.25 6.15 -8.74
CA GLU A 19 4.58 6.13 -7.31
C GLU A 19 4.92 4.68 -6.96
N ALA A 20 6.20 4.44 -6.66
CA ALA A 20 6.67 3.11 -6.35
C ALA A 20 5.78 2.57 -5.23
N ALA A 21 5.06 1.51 -5.58
CA ALA A 21 4.02 0.94 -4.76
C ALA A 21 4.36 -0.53 -4.58
N ARG A 22 4.33 -0.98 -3.33
CA ARG A 22 4.59 -2.36 -2.96
C ARG A 22 3.38 -2.99 -2.30
N ASP A 23 3.34 -4.31 -2.29
CA ASP A 23 2.29 -5.04 -1.60
C ASP A 23 2.74 -5.37 -0.16
N GLY A 24 1.81 -5.42 0.79
CA GLY A 24 2.19 -5.69 2.18
C GLY A 24 1.04 -5.75 3.17
N TYR A 25 1.34 -6.24 4.37
CA TYR A 25 0.37 -6.30 5.47
C TYR A 25 0.29 -4.93 6.15
N PRO A 26 -0.89 -4.30 6.26
CA PRO A 26 -1.05 -3.03 6.95
C PRO A 26 -0.82 -3.22 8.45
N ILE A 27 -0.28 -2.18 9.08
CA ILE A 27 0.06 -2.17 10.50
C ILE A 27 -1.10 -1.57 11.32
N SER A 28 -1.47 -2.25 12.40
CA SER A 28 -2.39 -1.72 13.40
C SER A 28 -1.75 -0.55 14.15
N LYS A 29 -2.42 0.61 14.19
CA LYS A 29 -1.98 1.78 14.97
C LYS A 29 -1.93 1.52 16.48
N ASN A 30 -2.63 0.49 16.98
CA ASN A 30 -2.76 0.25 18.42
C ASN A 30 -1.60 -0.58 18.97
N ASN A 31 -1.09 -1.52 18.18
CA ASN A 31 -0.13 -2.51 18.65
C ASN A 31 0.94 -2.90 17.62
N TYR A 32 1.00 -2.24 16.48
CA TYR A 32 1.98 -2.48 15.42
C TYR A 32 1.96 -3.89 14.81
N CYS A 33 0.91 -4.66 15.06
CA CYS A 33 0.73 -6.00 14.51
C CYS A 33 0.01 -5.97 13.15
N LYS A 34 0.11 -7.08 12.41
CA LYS A 34 -0.73 -7.33 11.22
C LYS A 34 -2.22 -7.31 11.61
N ILE A 35 -3.07 -6.81 10.73
CA ILE A 35 -4.51 -6.68 11.00
C ILE A 35 -5.25 -7.95 10.59
N TYR A 36 -6.02 -8.54 11.51
CA TYR A 36 -6.98 -9.59 11.20
C TYR A 36 -8.13 -9.06 10.35
N CYS A 37 -8.62 -9.86 9.41
CA CYS A 37 -9.80 -9.54 8.61
C CYS A 37 -10.81 -10.71 8.59
N PRO A 38 -12.10 -10.45 8.86
CA PRO A 38 -13.15 -11.47 8.83
C PRO A 38 -13.60 -11.82 7.41
N ASN A 39 -13.32 -10.96 6.42
CA ASN A 39 -13.62 -11.16 5.01
C ASN A 39 -12.89 -10.11 4.15
N THR A 40 -12.78 -10.39 2.87
CA THR A 40 -12.14 -9.55 1.86
C THR A 40 -12.66 -8.12 1.86
N LYS A 41 -13.97 -7.89 2.02
CA LYS A 41 -14.56 -6.54 2.04
C LYS A 41 -13.97 -5.69 3.18
N VAL A 42 -13.86 -6.24 4.38
CA VAL A 42 -13.23 -5.55 5.52
C VAL A 42 -11.75 -5.30 5.27
N CYS A 43 -11.05 -6.22 4.60
CA CYS A 43 -9.64 -5.99 4.24
C CYS A 43 -9.49 -4.87 3.22
N LYS A 44 -10.29 -4.83 2.15
CA LYS A 44 -10.29 -3.72 1.17
C LYS A 44 -10.51 -2.36 1.83
N GLU A 45 -11.50 -2.28 2.72
CA GLU A 45 -11.76 -1.07 3.52
C GLU A 45 -10.57 -0.72 4.45
N THR A 46 -9.93 -1.73 5.05
CA THR A 46 -8.74 -1.54 5.87
C THR A 46 -7.58 -1.01 5.04
N CYS A 47 -7.29 -1.59 3.88
CA CYS A 47 -6.22 -1.18 2.99
C CYS A 47 -6.39 0.26 2.51
N LYS A 48 -7.61 0.62 2.09
CA LYS A 48 -7.93 2.00 1.70
C LYS A 48 -7.69 3.00 2.84
N ASN A 49 -8.10 2.66 4.06
CA ASN A 49 -8.08 3.60 5.19
C ASN A 49 -6.78 3.60 6.00
N ARG A 50 -5.98 2.53 5.94
CA ARG A 50 -4.75 2.36 6.75
C ARG A 50 -3.47 2.36 5.93
N ALA A 51 -3.52 1.83 4.72
CA ALA A 51 -2.35 1.72 3.85
C ALA A 51 -2.44 2.63 2.62
N SER A 52 -3.51 3.42 2.46
CA SER A 52 -3.78 4.19 1.24
C SER A 52 -3.74 3.33 -0.04
N ALA A 53 -4.00 2.04 0.10
CA ALA A 53 -3.94 1.08 -0.98
C ALA A 53 -5.30 0.96 -1.68
N PRO A 54 -5.33 0.85 -3.02
CA PRO A 54 -6.56 0.75 -3.79
C PRO A 54 -7.32 -0.57 -3.56
N ASP A 55 -6.63 -1.63 -3.12
CA ASP A 55 -7.23 -2.95 -2.96
C ASP A 55 -6.55 -3.78 -1.85
N GLY A 56 -7.18 -4.88 -1.48
CA GLY A 56 -6.65 -5.86 -0.54
C GLY A 56 -7.47 -7.14 -0.47
N GLU A 57 -6.86 -8.18 0.09
CA GLU A 57 -7.44 -9.51 0.23
C GLU A 57 -7.17 -10.09 1.62
N CYS A 58 -8.09 -10.90 2.14
CA CYS A 58 -7.79 -11.72 3.30
C CYS A 58 -6.99 -12.95 2.87
N ASP A 59 -5.79 -13.11 3.43
CA ASP A 59 -5.00 -14.30 3.18
C ASP A 59 -5.62 -15.56 3.83
N GLY A 60 -5.03 -16.72 3.58
CA GLY A 60 -5.48 -18.01 4.13
C GLY A 60 -5.40 -18.13 5.65
N TRP A 61 -4.82 -17.15 6.35
CA TRP A 61 -4.71 -17.08 7.81
C TRP A 61 -5.57 -15.95 8.40
N ASN A 62 -6.49 -15.38 7.62
CA ASN A 62 -7.35 -14.25 7.99
C ASN A 62 -6.56 -12.97 8.33
N LEU A 63 -5.39 -12.76 7.72
CA LEU A 63 -4.65 -11.51 7.80
C LEU A 63 -4.92 -10.67 6.56
N CYS A 64 -5.06 -9.37 6.74
CA CYS A 64 -5.30 -8.45 5.65
C CYS A 64 -4.01 -8.17 4.88
N TYR A 65 -4.03 -8.32 3.56
CA TYR A 65 -2.92 -8.01 2.67
C TYR A 65 -3.34 -6.94 1.67
N CYS A 66 -2.55 -5.88 1.54
CA CYS A 66 -2.87 -4.72 0.70
C CYS A 66 -2.02 -4.69 -0.56
N PHE A 67 -2.63 -4.32 -1.68
CA PHE A 67 -1.96 -4.23 -2.97
C PHE A 67 -1.68 -2.78 -3.34
N LYS A 68 -0.51 -2.50 -3.91
CA LYS A 68 -0.08 -1.16 -4.34
C LYS A 68 -0.13 -0.11 -3.22
N VAL A 69 0.45 -0.45 -2.06
CA VAL A 69 0.69 0.49 -0.96
C VAL A 69 1.76 1.50 -1.40
N PRO A 70 1.50 2.82 -1.29
CA PRO A 70 2.52 3.84 -1.58
C PRO A 70 3.77 3.64 -0.71
N ASP A 71 4.97 3.78 -1.28
CA ASP A 71 6.23 3.42 -0.61
C ASP A 71 6.51 4.19 0.69
N ASN A 72 5.91 5.36 0.86
CA ASN A 72 6.01 6.19 2.07
C ASN A 72 5.12 5.70 3.22
N ILE A 73 4.26 4.71 2.99
CA ILE A 73 3.39 4.11 4.00
C ILE A 73 4.01 2.80 4.50
N PRO A 74 4.34 2.68 5.79
CA PRO A 74 4.96 1.48 6.31
C PRO A 74 3.99 0.30 6.33
N VAL A 75 4.44 -0.83 5.81
CA VAL A 75 3.82 -2.15 5.94
C VAL A 75 4.64 -3.02 6.90
N TRP A 76 4.02 -4.06 7.43
CA TRP A 76 4.65 -4.93 8.41
C TRP A 76 5.94 -5.54 7.86
N GLY A 77 7.03 -5.45 8.64
CA GLY A 77 8.36 -5.93 8.26
C GLY A 77 9.26 -4.87 7.63
N ASP A 78 8.73 -3.68 7.31
CA ASP A 78 9.56 -2.58 6.84
C ASP A 78 10.57 -2.12 7.90
N PRO A 79 11.75 -1.64 7.47
CA PRO A 79 12.70 -1.00 8.38
C PRO A 79 12.05 0.14 9.16
N GLY A 80 12.28 0.18 10.48
CA GLY A 80 11.76 1.23 11.36
C GLY A 80 10.35 0.98 11.89
N THR A 81 9.68 -0.11 11.49
CA THR A 81 8.41 -0.52 12.11
C THR A 81 8.66 -1.01 13.55
N PRO A 82 7.91 -0.51 14.56
CA PRO A 82 8.01 -1.03 15.92
C PRO A 82 7.64 -2.52 15.97
N PRO A 83 8.15 -3.27 16.96
CA PRO A 83 7.74 -4.66 17.15
C PRO A 83 6.23 -4.73 17.46
N CYS A 84 5.59 -5.80 16.98
CA CYS A 84 4.21 -6.11 17.34
C CYS A 84 4.09 -6.32 18.86
N MET A 85 3.16 -5.61 19.49
CA MET A 85 2.88 -5.64 20.93
C MET A 85 1.54 -6.31 21.22
N THR A 86 1.56 -7.63 21.42
CA THR A 86 0.35 -8.42 21.72
C THR A 86 -0.19 -8.19 23.12
#